data_AF-A0A0H3WP54-F1
#
_entry.id   AF-A0A0H3WP54-F1
#
_cell.length_a   1.000
_cell.length_b   1.000
_cell.length_c   1.000
_cell.angle_alpha   90.00
_cell.angle_beta   90.00
_cell.angle_gamma   90.00
#
_symmetry.space_group_name_H-M   'P 1'
#
loop_
_entity.id
_entity.type
_entity.pdbx_description
1 polymer ?
#
loop_
_entity_poly.entity_id
_entity_poly.type
_entity_poly.pdbx_seq_one_letter_code
_entity_poly.pdbx_strand_id
1 'polypeptide(L)'
;MQYVYVGRNELVALIVGLVTGTLYSWLNLPIPAPNVLGGIFAIIFTYLGYLIVNAWRRSVTFGRPPSGGASGAGSSYPARSAGRS
;
A
#
# COMPACT_ATOMS: atom_id res chain seq x y z
N MET A 1 -4.90 -15.74 -6.23
CA MET A 1 -3.64 -15.24 -5.66
C MET A 1 -3.85 -13.79 -5.31
N GLN A 2 -3.88 -13.43 -4.04
CA GLN A 2 -4.05 -12.04 -3.62
C GLN A 2 -2.66 -11.41 -3.43
N TYR A 3 -2.38 -10.37 -4.22
CA TYR A 3 -1.10 -9.67 -4.16
C TYR A 3 -1.12 -8.71 -2.98
N VAL A 4 -0.29 -9.01 -1.99
CA VAL A 4 0.03 -8.04 -0.93
C VAL A 4 1.23 -7.24 -1.44
N TYR A 5 0.98 -5.97 -1.75
CA TYR A 5 1.99 -5.06 -2.23
C TYR A 5 2.88 -4.64 -1.07
N VAL A 6 4.16 -4.98 -1.16
CA VAL A 6 5.21 -4.43 -0.30
C VAL A 6 6.18 -3.73 -1.23
N GLY A 7 6.03 -2.43 -1.35
CA GLY A 7 6.80 -1.57 -2.22
C GLY A 7 7.37 -0.35 -1.49
N ARG A 8 7.75 0.65 -2.27
CA ARG A 8 8.32 1.90 -1.75
C ARG A 8 7.29 2.68 -0.90
N ASN A 9 6.01 2.60 -1.23
CA ASN A 9 4.97 3.39 -0.58
C ASN A 9 4.72 2.92 0.85
N GLU A 10 4.78 1.62 1.11
CA GLU A 10 4.59 1.01 2.42
C GLU A 10 5.76 1.35 3.35
N LEU A 11 6.98 1.34 2.82
CA LEU A 11 8.18 1.80 3.55
C LEU A 11 8.08 3.28 3.91
N VAL A 12 7.65 4.13 2.97
CA VAL A 12 7.42 5.56 3.23
C VAL A 12 6.31 5.75 4.27
N ALA A 13 5.20 5.00 4.17
CA ALA A 13 4.10 5.07 5.14
C ALA A 13 4.54 4.65 6.55
N LEU A 14 5.40 3.62 6.67
CA LEU A 14 5.98 3.19 7.95
C LEU A 14 6.86 4.30 8.54
N ILE A 15 7.74 4.90 7.73
CA ILE A 15 8.60 6.00 8.17
C ILE A 15 7.77 7.21 8.58
N VAL A 16 6.77 7.60 7.78
CA VAL A 16 5.88 8.74 8.09
C VAL A 16 5.10 8.47 9.38
N GLY A 17 4.54 7.27 9.55
CA GLY A 17 3.83 6.89 10.78
C GLY A 17 4.72 6.93 12.01
N LEU A 18 5.97 6.44 11.90
CA LEU A 18 6.95 6.47 12.97
C LEU A 18 7.35 7.91 13.32
N VAL A 19 7.72 8.71 12.32
CA VAL A 19 8.13 10.11 12.52
C VAL A 19 7.00 10.93 13.12
N THR A 20 5.78 10.81 12.58
CA THR A 20 4.61 11.53 13.08
C THR A 20 4.29 11.10 14.52
N GLY A 21 4.25 9.79 14.80
CA GLY A 21 4.01 9.27 16.14
C GLY A 21 5.04 9.75 17.17
N THR A 22 6.34 9.68 16.83
CA THR A 22 7.42 10.18 17.69
C THR A 22 7.33 11.70 17.88
N LEU A 23 7.06 12.46 16.82
CA LEU A 23 6.97 13.92 16.87
C LEU A 23 5.82 14.40 17.79
N TYR A 24 4.62 13.82 17.63
CA TYR A 24 3.48 14.13 18.50
C TYR A 24 3.74 13.71 19.96
N SER A 25 4.38 12.55 20.17
CA SER A 25 4.75 12.10 21.52
C SER A 25 5.82 12.98 22.17
N TRP A 26 6.75 13.54 21.39
CA TRP A 26 7.86 14.34 21.89
C TRP A 26 7.46 15.77 22.20
N LEU A 27 6.56 16.35 21.39
CA LEU A 27 6.06 17.70 21.58
C LEU A 27 5.01 17.83 22.71
N ASN A 28 4.57 16.71 23.32
CA ASN A 28 3.47 16.67 24.32
C ASN A 28 2.23 17.48 23.89
N LEU A 29 2.02 17.65 22.57
CA LEU A 29 0.84 18.33 22.05
C LEU A 29 -0.38 17.46 22.35
N PRO A 30 -1.53 18.04 22.77
CA PRO A 30 -2.76 17.28 22.89
C PRO A 30 -3.01 16.60 21.54
N ILE A 31 -2.92 15.27 21.54
CA ILE A 31 -2.94 14.48 20.32
C ILE A 31 -4.33 14.67 19.71
N PRO A 32 -4.47 15.15 18.46
CA PRO A 32 -5.78 15.33 17.81
C PRO A 32 -6.52 14.00 17.52
N ALA A 33 -5.94 12.86 17.92
CA ALA A 33 -6.50 11.53 17.73
C ALA A 33 -7.20 11.07 19.02
N PRO A 34 -8.43 10.56 18.95
CA PRO A 34 -9.10 9.98 20.12
C PRO A 34 -8.24 8.86 20.71
N ASN A 35 -7.98 8.92 22.02
CA ASN A 35 -7.17 7.93 22.77
C ASN A 35 -7.91 6.58 22.94
N VAL A 36 -8.44 6.01 21.86
CA VAL A 36 -9.13 4.72 21.84
C VAL A 36 -8.16 3.63 21.41
N LEU A 37 -7.24 3.30 22.32
CA LEU A 37 -6.22 2.26 22.11
C LEU A 37 -6.83 0.93 21.62
N GLY A 38 -8.03 0.59 22.11
CA GLY A 38 -8.79 -0.59 21.67
C GLY A 38 -9.17 -0.58 20.19
N GLY A 39 -9.54 0.57 19.62
CA GLY A 39 -9.88 0.69 18.20
C GLY A 39 -8.66 0.49 17.29
N ILE A 40 -7.51 1.03 17.69
CA ILE A 40 -6.24 0.87 16.97
C ILE A 40 -5.82 -0.60 16.96
N PHE A 41 -5.89 -1.27 18.11
CA PHE A 41 -5.61 -2.70 18.19
C PHE A 41 -6.57 -3.53 17.35
N ALA A 42 -7.88 -3.21 17.33
CA ALA A 42 -8.84 -3.91 16.50
C ALA A 42 -8.46 -3.88 15.00
N ILE A 43 -8.01 -2.73 14.49
CA ILE A 43 -7.57 -2.60 13.09
C ILE A 43 -6.32 -3.44 12.82
N ILE A 44 -5.30 -3.36 13.69
CA ILE A 44 -4.04 -4.09 13.55
C ILE A 44 -4.31 -5.61 13.54
N PHE A 45 -5.06 -6.12 14.51
CA PHE A 45 -5.34 -7.55 14.63
C PHE A 45 -6.29 -8.07 13.56
N THR A 46 -7.21 -7.24 13.04
CA THR A 46 -8.05 -7.63 11.89
C THR A 46 -7.19 -7.87 10.66
N TYR A 47 -6.25 -6.96 10.36
CA TYR A 47 -5.33 -7.15 9.23
C TYR A 47 -4.38 -8.34 9.45
N LEU A 48 -3.87 -8.51 10.67
CA LEU A 48 -3.02 -9.66 11.03
C LEU A 48 -3.78 -10.99 10.86
N GLY A 49 -5.02 -11.07 11.33
CA GLY A 49 -5.88 -12.26 11.18
C GLY A 49 -6.14 -12.58 9.71
N TYR A 50 -6.40 -11.57 8.90
CA TYR A 50 -6.53 -11.71 7.45
C TYR A 50 -5.24 -12.30 6.82
N LEU A 51 -4.06 -11.81 7.20
CA LEU A 51 -2.78 -12.35 6.73
C LEU A 51 -2.55 -13.80 7.17
N ILE A 52 -2.85 -14.13 8.43
CA ILE A 52 -2.70 -15.49 8.98
C ILE A 52 -3.60 -16.47 8.22
N VAL A 53 -4.86 -16.13 7.99
CA VAL A 53 -5.80 -16.96 7.24
C VAL A 53 -5.34 -17.15 5.79
N ASN A 54 -4.83 -16.09 5.16
CA ASN A 54 -4.35 -16.14 3.78
C ASN A 54 -3.03 -16.95 3.65
N ALA A 55 -2.16 -16.85 4.66
CA ALA A 55 -0.93 -17.64 4.78
C ALA A 55 -1.24 -19.13 4.99
N TRP A 56 -2.19 -19.45 5.89
CA TRP A 56 -2.68 -20.81 6.09
C TRP A 56 -3.24 -21.38 4.78
N ARG A 57 -4.04 -20.60 4.05
CA ARG A 57 -4.60 -20.98 2.74
C ARG A 57 -3.56 -21.03 1.61
N ARG A 58 -2.25 -20.88 1.88
CA ARG A 58 -1.14 -20.88 0.89
C ARG A 58 -1.43 -19.99 -0.34
N SER A 59 -2.15 -18.88 -0.14
CA SER A 59 -2.67 -18.03 -1.22
C SER A 59 -2.04 -16.63 -1.25
N VAL A 60 -1.00 -16.41 -0.42
CA VAL A 60 -0.23 -15.16 -0.39
C VAL A 60 0.93 -15.27 -1.37
N THR A 61 0.86 -14.49 -2.43
CA THR A 61 2.01 -14.22 -3.31
C THR A 61 2.37 -12.76 -3.10
N PHE A 62 3.48 -12.53 -2.42
CA PHE A 62 4.13 -11.23 -2.38
C PHE A 62 4.92 -11.09 -3.68
N GLY A 63 4.48 -10.22 -4.59
CA GLY A 63 5.13 -10.12 -5.90
C GLY A 63 4.42 -9.19 -6.86
N ARG A 64 5.12 -8.80 -7.93
CA ARG A 64 4.52 -8.03 -9.02
C ARG A 64 3.56 -8.95 -9.79
N PRO A 65 2.38 -8.45 -10.22
CA PRO A 65 1.53 -9.21 -11.13
C PRO A 65 2.35 -9.63 -12.36
N PRO A 66 2.18 -10.85 -12.89
CA PRO A 66 2.86 -11.26 -14.11
C PRO A 66 2.52 -10.24 -15.19
N SER A 67 3.53 -9.70 -15.85
CA SER A 67 3.40 -8.84 -17.02
C SER A 67 2.93 -9.66 -18.22
N GLY A 68 1.72 -10.23 -18.11
CA GLY A 68 0.94 -10.77 -19.21
C GLY A 68 0.24 -9.64 -19.96
N GLY A 69 1.04 -8.73 -20.51
CA GLY A 69 0.62 -7.69 -21.46
C GLY A 69 1.59 -7.58 -22.64
N ALA A 70 2.50 -8.55 -22.80
CA ALA A 70 3.34 -8.71 -23.97
C ALA A 70 2.89 -9.95 -24.73
N SER A 71 1.72 -9.89 -25.39
CA SER A 71 1.34 -10.73 -26.55
C SER A 71 -0.10 -10.41 -26.99
N GLY A 72 -0.25 -9.50 -27.97
CA GLY A 72 -1.49 -9.38 -28.77
C GLY A 72 -1.98 -7.95 -28.99
N ALA A 73 -2.08 -7.54 -30.25
CA ALA A 73 -2.49 -6.23 -30.79
C ALA A 73 -1.46 -5.09 -30.57
N GLY A 74 -0.52 -4.82 -31.49
CA GLY A 74 -0.63 -4.95 -32.92
C GLY A 74 -1.65 -3.94 -33.46
N SER A 75 -1.14 -2.90 -34.12
CA SER A 75 -1.82 -1.94 -35.02
C SER A 75 -2.42 -0.65 -34.42
N SER A 76 -1.78 0.45 -34.83
CA SER A 76 -2.43 1.69 -35.28
C SER A 76 -2.80 2.77 -34.25
N TYR A 77 -1.83 3.62 -33.91
CA TYR A 77 -2.12 5.07 -33.87
C TYR A 77 -1.14 5.78 -34.81
N PRO A 78 -1.62 6.32 -35.95
CA PRO A 78 -0.75 7.03 -36.87
C PRO A 78 -0.34 8.39 -36.28
N ALA A 79 0.87 8.79 -36.62
CA ALA A 79 1.42 10.10 -36.34
C ALA A 79 0.49 11.22 -36.79
N ARG A 80 0.19 12.18 -35.89
CA ARG A 80 -0.29 13.49 -36.29
C ARG A 80 0.69 14.57 -35.82
N SER A 81 1.61 14.86 -36.72
CA SER A 81 2.31 16.13 -36.86
C SER A 81 1.32 17.29 -37.00
N ALA A 82 1.61 18.41 -36.32
CA ALA A 82 1.33 19.83 -36.68
C ALA A 82 1.13 20.60 -35.36
N GLY A 83 2.12 21.36 -34.90
CA GLY A 83 2.32 22.77 -35.29
C GLY A 83 1.88 23.62 -34.09
N ARG A 84 2.77 24.10 -33.22
CA ARG A 84 3.52 25.36 -33.36
C ARG A 84 2.75 26.45 -34.10
N SER A 85 2.12 27.33 -33.31
CA SER A 85 2.24 28.79 -33.39
C SER A 85 1.53 29.38 -32.19
#